data_AF-A0A7S3L8U7-F1
#
_entry.id   AF-A0A7S3L8U7-F1
#
_cell.length_a   1.000
_cell.length_b   1.000
_cell.length_c   1.000
_cell.angle_alpha   90.00
_cell.angle_beta   90.00
_cell.angle_gamma   90.00
#
_symmetry.space_group_name_H-M   'P 1'
#
loop_
_entity.id
_entity.type
_entity.pdbx_description
1 polymer ?
#
loop_
_entity_poly.entity_id
_entity_poly.type
_entity_poly.pdbx_seq_one_letter_code
_entity_poly.pdbx_strand_id
1 'polypeptide(L)'
;SFPSSIYPSISPRTSLFVCGSTRFSRMLSRLALVASGTSVASLASDLCSASSTGENEAINASPSVKTYKQVICRMVDKNKIWCQSVVAHSSAELAGRPLWNVNCASCEKETRENPANEEDSFPNFSRHGSESLLPKYLTREVYEKLKDRKTSMGVTLDDTIRAGVALPWGANPSRGIAGVYAGDAESYEVFRPLFDPLIVERHHVDAQRKFTRNNQPRGAPGQKTLQRHRTNLNPQFLLQQRLDPDGEYVLYTRMRLARSLEGFRFSPCITRDERRKIEKILRECCEDWKEGSYMPVMEMSNEMHDDLIQRRILFPDPDELALLAGTHRDWPDARGLYCNTWDGLPSVSLWVNFEDHVSIVSTGKGGNVQHVFWQLSQAVWALETSLQARGQKFVEDPRLGFLNASPANIGTALRASVFVKLVRLGQQPGFEDLVRRLHLIPRSDYPQNDRRYTGIFDMANAEALGKTEVEVINVMIRGVAFLIALEKRLENGEKLDLDEIFLTT
;
A
#
# COMPACT_ATOMS: atom_id res chain seq x y z
N SER A 1 -23.58 -59.96 21.56
CA SER A 1 -22.63 -59.90 22.69
C SER A 1 -22.70 -58.53 23.31
N PHE A 2 -23.49 -58.40 24.37
CA PHE A 2 -23.61 -57.24 25.27
C PHE A 2 -22.41 -57.24 26.27
N PRO A 3 -22.18 -56.22 27.15
CA PRO A 3 -22.80 -54.89 27.22
C PRO A 3 -21.93 -53.69 27.74
N SER A 4 -22.41 -52.47 27.45
CA SER A 4 -22.76 -51.35 28.37
C SER A 4 -21.79 -50.60 29.31
N SER A 5 -22.03 -49.26 29.30
CA SER A 5 -22.20 -48.32 30.44
C SER A 5 -20.92 -47.65 31.00
N ILE A 6 -20.85 -46.37 31.39
CA ILE A 6 -21.79 -45.51 32.17
C ILE A 6 -21.48 -44.02 31.88
N TYR A 7 -22.51 -43.17 31.72
CA TYR A 7 -22.49 -41.71 32.00
C TYR A 7 -22.85 -41.48 33.48
N PRO A 8 -22.37 -40.40 34.13
CA PRO A 8 -23.31 -39.31 34.39
C PRO A 8 -22.72 -37.90 34.26
N SER A 9 -23.61 -36.97 33.88
CA SER A 9 -23.52 -35.52 34.02
C SER A 9 -23.47 -35.07 35.48
N ILE A 10 -22.73 -33.99 35.78
CA ILE A 10 -23.06 -32.87 36.71
C ILE A 10 -21.95 -31.79 36.58
N SER A 11 -22.33 -30.52 36.41
CA SER A 11 -21.51 -29.31 36.60
C SER A 11 -21.94 -28.63 37.92
N PRO A 12 -21.38 -27.48 38.41
CA PRO A 12 -20.17 -26.72 38.04
C PRO A 12 -19.32 -26.33 39.29
N ARG A 13 -18.23 -25.56 39.05
CA ARG A 13 -17.46 -24.67 39.97
C ARG A 13 -16.05 -25.12 40.40
N THR A 14 -15.10 -24.32 39.92
CA THR A 14 -14.05 -23.63 40.69
C THR A 14 -13.19 -24.47 41.65
N SER A 15 -11.95 -24.77 41.25
CA SER A 15 -10.75 -24.42 42.04
C SER A 15 -9.46 -24.79 41.31
N LEU A 16 -8.50 -23.90 41.46
CA LEU A 16 -7.11 -24.00 41.06
C LEU A 16 -6.48 -25.32 41.49
N PHE A 17 -5.68 -25.93 40.61
CA PHE A 17 -4.42 -26.54 41.04
C PHE A 17 -3.29 -26.14 40.11
N VAL A 18 -2.29 -25.54 40.75
CA VAL A 18 -1.04 -25.02 40.24
C VAL A 18 0.00 -26.14 40.30
N CYS A 19 0.74 -26.36 39.22
CA CYS A 19 2.04 -27.00 39.19
C CYS A 19 2.71 -26.59 37.87
N GLY A 20 3.83 -25.90 37.76
CA GLY A 20 4.74 -25.29 38.72
C GLY A 20 5.96 -24.81 37.90
N SER A 21 6.31 -23.53 37.94
CA SER A 21 7.69 -23.09 37.73
C SER A 21 7.96 -21.81 38.53
N THR A 22 8.73 -22.01 39.60
CA THR A 22 8.95 -21.12 40.74
C THR A 22 10.03 -20.07 40.49
N ARG A 23 9.99 -19.34 39.37
CA ARG A 23 10.93 -18.22 39.10
C ARG A 23 10.29 -16.88 38.73
N PHE A 24 8.99 -16.82 38.45
CA PHE A 24 8.33 -15.55 38.10
C PHE A 24 7.81 -14.74 39.30
N SER A 25 7.59 -15.37 40.46
CA SER A 25 6.97 -14.72 41.62
C SER A 25 7.93 -13.91 42.51
N ARG A 26 9.24 -13.87 42.23
CA ARG A 26 10.20 -13.04 42.99
C ARG A 26 10.60 -11.74 42.27
N MET A 27 10.27 -11.61 40.98
CA MET A 27 10.59 -10.41 40.19
C MET A 27 9.53 -9.31 40.36
N LEU A 28 8.26 -9.70 40.53
CA LEU A 28 7.15 -8.75 40.69
C LEU A 28 7.03 -8.13 42.10
N SER A 29 7.71 -8.69 43.11
CA SER A 29 7.72 -8.11 44.47
C SER A 29 8.79 -7.04 44.68
N ARG A 30 9.66 -6.77 43.69
CA ARG A 30 10.62 -5.64 43.73
C ARG A 30 10.21 -4.43 42.88
N LEU A 31 9.13 -4.54 42.10
CA LEU A 31 8.64 -3.46 41.23
C LEU A 31 7.43 -2.70 41.81
N ALA A 32 6.96 -3.05 43.01
CA ALA A 32 5.80 -2.43 43.65
C ALA A 32 6.13 -1.46 44.80
N LEU A 33 7.38 -1.00 44.94
CA LEU A 33 7.80 -0.19 46.10
C LEU A 33 8.86 0.86 45.76
N VAL A 34 8.58 1.72 44.77
CA VAL A 34 9.13 3.09 44.71
C VAL A 34 8.07 4.00 44.05
N ALA A 35 6.99 4.23 44.78
CA ALA A 35 6.20 5.46 44.65
C ALA A 35 6.73 6.43 45.71
N SER A 36 7.88 7.06 45.43
CA SER A 36 8.33 8.24 46.18
C SER A 36 9.35 8.97 45.33
N GLY A 37 9.07 10.25 45.07
CA GLY A 37 9.75 11.06 44.07
C GLY A 37 11.27 11.09 44.19
N THR A 38 11.93 10.71 43.10
CA THR A 38 13.34 11.00 42.79
C THR A 38 13.43 11.34 41.30
N SER A 39 14.18 12.39 40.98
CA SER A 39 14.20 13.01 39.65
C SER A 39 14.80 12.10 38.56
N VAL A 40 14.29 12.26 37.34
CA VAL A 40 14.59 11.49 36.12
C VAL A 40 16.06 11.64 35.65
N ALA A 41 16.88 12.47 36.31
CA ALA A 41 18.28 12.65 35.96
C ALA A 41 19.22 11.55 36.51
N SER A 42 18.79 10.70 37.44
CA SER A 42 19.64 9.67 38.07
C SER A 42 19.57 8.27 37.43
N LEU A 43 18.62 8.03 36.52
CA LEU A 43 18.46 6.72 35.86
C LEU A 43 19.27 6.57 34.57
N ALA A 44 19.89 7.66 34.07
CA ALA A 44 20.71 7.63 32.86
C ALA A 44 22.20 7.30 33.13
N SER A 45 22.70 7.42 34.37
CA SER A 45 24.10 7.05 34.68
C SER A 45 24.29 5.55 34.90
N ASP A 46 23.26 4.84 35.34
CA ASP A 46 23.39 3.41 35.73
C ASP A 46 23.17 2.44 34.56
N LEU A 47 22.67 2.93 33.41
CA LEU A 47 22.56 2.16 32.17
C LEU A 47 23.81 2.26 31.28
N CYS A 48 24.67 3.25 31.50
CA CYS A 48 25.95 3.40 30.79
C CYS A 48 27.12 2.63 31.44
N SER A 49 26.95 2.12 32.67
CA SER A 49 28.00 1.37 33.39
C SER A 49 27.86 -0.15 33.29
N ALA A 50 26.77 -0.67 32.71
CA ALA A 50 26.52 -2.11 32.56
C ALA A 50 26.98 -2.71 31.21
N SER A 51 27.89 -2.04 30.49
CA SER A 51 28.49 -2.55 29.24
C SER A 51 29.83 -3.27 29.43
N SER A 52 30.23 -3.59 30.67
CA SER A 52 31.58 -4.11 30.98
C SER A 52 31.66 -5.50 31.62
N THR A 53 30.56 -6.24 31.75
CA THR A 53 30.63 -7.64 32.21
C THR A 53 29.83 -8.54 31.28
N GLY A 54 30.56 -9.33 30.48
CA GLY A 54 29.99 -10.27 29.53
C GLY A 54 29.36 -11.46 30.24
N GLU A 55 28.04 -11.58 30.16
CA GLU A 55 27.30 -12.83 30.31
C GLU A 55 26.19 -12.87 29.27
N ASN A 56 26.29 -13.84 28.35
CA ASN A 56 25.31 -14.17 27.32
C ASN A 56 24.23 -15.08 27.94
N GLU A 57 23.00 -14.60 28.09
CA GLU A 57 21.81 -15.47 28.13
C GLU A 57 20.77 -15.01 27.10
N ALA A 58 20.57 -15.84 26.08
CA ALA A 58 19.68 -15.59 24.96
C ALA A 58 18.22 -15.87 25.35
N ILE A 59 17.41 -14.81 25.46
CA ILE A 59 15.95 -14.93 25.51
C ILE A 59 15.43 -15.08 24.07
N ASN A 60 14.97 -16.27 23.72
CA ASN A 60 14.32 -16.58 22.44
C ASN A 60 12.91 -15.95 22.38
N ALA A 61 12.83 -14.69 21.98
CA ALA A 61 11.61 -14.08 21.45
C ALA A 61 11.52 -14.33 19.94
N SER A 62 10.30 -14.51 19.42
CA SER A 62 10.02 -14.80 18.01
C SER A 62 10.55 -13.70 17.06
N PRO A 63 10.82 -14.02 15.78
CA PRO A 63 11.39 -13.07 14.82
C PRO A 63 10.55 -11.81 14.64
N SER A 64 9.22 -11.90 14.67
CA SER A 64 8.31 -10.76 14.46
C SER A 64 8.36 -9.70 15.58
N VAL A 65 8.50 -10.13 16.84
CA VAL A 65 8.66 -9.21 17.99
C VAL A 65 10.04 -8.53 17.96
N LYS A 66 11.06 -9.21 17.44
CA LYS A 66 12.38 -8.60 17.19
C LYS A 66 12.30 -7.54 16.11
N THR A 67 11.54 -7.74 15.04
CA THR A 67 11.39 -6.75 13.96
C THR A 67 10.71 -5.47 14.45
N TYR A 68 9.62 -5.58 15.23
CA TYR A 68 8.90 -4.40 15.72
C TYR A 68 9.73 -3.58 16.72
N LYS A 69 10.42 -4.24 17.67
CA LYS A 69 11.36 -3.57 18.59
C LYS A 69 12.59 -3.03 17.87
N GLN A 70 13.13 -3.71 16.87
CA GLN A 70 14.30 -3.24 16.12
C GLN A 70 13.95 -2.07 15.20
N VAL A 71 12.74 -2.02 14.63
CA VAL A 71 12.28 -0.86 13.85
C VAL A 71 12.13 0.35 14.77
N ILE A 72 11.49 0.18 15.93
CA ILE A 72 11.34 1.27 16.93
C ILE A 72 12.71 1.69 17.51
N CYS A 73 13.64 0.76 17.79
CA CYS A 73 14.96 1.11 18.32
C CYS A 73 15.89 1.70 17.24
N ARG A 74 15.79 1.25 15.97
CA ARG A 74 16.53 1.86 14.85
C ARG A 74 16.04 3.28 14.53
N MET A 75 14.75 3.57 14.76
CA MET A 75 14.21 4.94 14.72
C MET A 75 14.87 5.85 15.76
N VAL A 76 15.18 5.32 16.95
CA VAL A 76 15.79 6.09 18.06
C VAL A 76 17.31 6.29 17.86
N ASP A 77 18.03 5.28 17.34
CA ASP A 77 19.49 5.34 17.26
C ASP A 77 20.05 6.04 16.00
N LYS A 78 19.34 6.02 14.87
CA LYS A 78 19.86 6.61 13.60
C LYS A 78 19.42 8.05 13.35
N ASN A 79 18.34 8.49 13.98
CA ASN A 79 17.84 9.87 13.90
C ASN A 79 17.52 10.30 15.33
N LYS A 80 18.20 11.31 15.87
CA LYS A 80 17.76 11.98 17.10
C LYS A 80 16.45 12.75 16.87
N ILE A 81 15.36 12.08 16.50
CA ILE A 81 14.04 12.66 16.24
C ILE A 81 12.94 11.68 16.71
N TRP A 82 12.28 12.10 17.80
CA TRP A 82 10.91 11.85 18.26
C TRP A 82 10.36 10.41 18.30
N CYS A 83 10.50 9.80 19.47
CA CYS A 83 9.60 8.75 19.95
C CYS A 83 8.34 9.42 20.56
N GLN A 84 7.28 9.60 19.77
CA GLN A 84 5.93 9.84 20.31
C GLN A 84 5.07 8.61 20.05
N SER A 85 5.03 7.70 21.03
CA SER A 85 3.86 6.87 21.38
C SER A 85 4.22 5.66 22.25
N VAL A 86 4.75 5.89 23.45
CA VAL A 86 4.62 4.89 24.53
C VAL A 86 4.45 5.61 25.87
N VAL A 87 3.25 6.12 26.17
CA VAL A 87 2.85 6.36 27.57
C VAL A 87 1.41 5.95 27.75
N ALA A 88 1.24 5.01 28.67
CA ALA A 88 -0.01 4.40 29.10
C ALA A 88 -0.88 5.38 29.89
N HIS A 89 -2.15 4.99 30.06
CA HIS A 89 -3.21 5.72 30.75
C HIS A 89 -2.82 6.20 32.16
N SER A 90 -3.06 7.49 32.44
CA SER A 90 -3.56 7.92 33.75
C SER A 90 -4.47 9.13 33.57
N SER A 91 -5.70 8.99 34.03
CA SER A 91 -6.77 9.97 34.03
C SER A 91 -6.40 11.26 34.76
N ALA A 92 -6.58 12.42 34.12
CA ALA A 92 -7.11 13.67 34.69
C ALA A 92 -7.03 14.81 33.66
N GLU A 93 -8.20 15.36 33.32
CA GLU A 93 -8.46 16.74 32.87
C GLU A 93 -7.35 17.51 32.12
N LEU A 94 -7.34 17.37 30.80
CA LEU A 94 -6.86 18.43 29.88
C LEU A 94 -7.89 18.60 28.78
N ALA A 95 -8.89 19.42 29.07
CA ALA A 95 -9.87 19.87 28.09
C ALA A 95 -9.17 20.70 26.99
N GLY A 96 -9.34 20.29 25.73
CA GLY A 96 -9.34 21.22 24.60
C GLY A 96 -8.02 21.54 23.88
N ARG A 97 -6.95 20.72 24.00
CA ARG A 97 -5.75 20.88 23.14
C ARG A 97 -5.34 19.54 22.49
N PRO A 98 -5.08 19.50 21.17
CA PRO A 98 -4.58 18.29 20.52
C PRO A 98 -3.14 17.97 20.97
N LEU A 99 -2.86 16.69 21.15
CA LEU A 99 -1.65 16.10 21.76
C LEU A 99 -0.33 16.30 20.98
N TRP A 100 -0.31 17.12 19.92
CA TRP A 100 0.92 17.47 19.19
C TRP A 100 1.71 18.62 19.82
N ASN A 101 1.26 19.18 20.95
CA ASN A 101 1.79 20.43 21.50
C ASN A 101 2.55 20.28 22.84
N VAL A 102 3.31 19.20 23.01
CA VAL A 102 4.20 19.01 24.17
C VAL A 102 5.65 19.04 23.69
N ASN A 103 6.29 20.20 23.79
CA ASN A 103 7.71 20.38 23.46
C ASN A 103 8.61 19.87 24.61
N CYS A 104 9.69 19.17 24.25
CA CYS A 104 10.78 18.83 25.15
C CYS A 104 11.62 20.09 25.45
N ALA A 105 12.08 20.29 26.69
CA ALA A 105 12.90 21.44 27.12
C ALA A 105 14.22 21.62 26.33
N SER A 106 14.67 20.57 25.63
CA SER A 106 15.78 20.63 24.66
C SER A 106 15.39 21.33 23.36
N CYS A 107 14.16 21.14 22.89
CA CYS A 107 13.61 21.76 21.68
C CYS A 107 13.29 23.25 21.91
N GLU A 108 13.03 23.67 23.15
CA GLU A 108 12.81 25.08 23.52
C GLU A 108 14.06 25.97 23.41
N LYS A 109 15.27 25.38 23.37
CA LYS A 109 16.52 26.13 23.18
C LYS A 109 16.85 26.36 21.70
N GLU A 110 16.61 25.39 20.83
CA GLU A 110 16.81 25.58 19.38
C GLU A 110 15.78 26.54 18.76
N THR A 111 14.56 26.61 19.30
CA THR A 111 13.54 27.59 18.86
C THR A 111 13.84 29.02 19.27
N ARG A 112 14.73 29.25 20.25
CA ARG A 112 15.10 30.61 20.71
C ARG A 112 16.17 31.29 19.87
N GLU A 113 16.92 30.56 19.05
CA GLU A 113 18.04 31.11 18.28
C GLU A 113 17.74 31.29 16.78
N ASN A 114 16.50 30.99 16.34
CA ASN A 114 16.08 31.20 14.95
C ASN A 114 14.66 31.79 14.92
N PRO A 115 14.49 33.13 14.87
CA PRO A 115 13.18 33.76 14.76
C PRO A 115 12.72 33.70 13.30
N ALA A 116 12.55 32.49 12.77
CA ALA A 116 11.84 32.30 11.52
C ALA A 116 10.35 32.22 11.87
N ASN A 117 9.63 33.32 11.58
CA ASN A 117 8.18 33.49 11.59
C ASN A 117 7.35 32.28 12.06
N GLU A 118 6.70 32.41 13.21
CA GLU A 118 5.61 31.52 13.64
C GLU A 118 4.40 31.50 12.67
N GLU A 119 4.44 32.27 11.57
CA GLU A 119 3.36 32.43 10.58
C GLU A 119 3.48 31.57 9.31
N ASP A 120 4.56 30.82 9.09
CA ASP A 120 4.79 30.12 7.81
C ASP A 120 4.69 28.60 7.94
N SER A 121 3.47 28.06 7.81
CA SER A 121 3.20 26.62 7.82
C SER A 121 3.55 25.89 6.51
N PHE A 122 4.07 26.61 5.50
CA PHE A 122 4.42 26.01 4.22
C PHE A 122 5.55 24.97 4.39
N PRO A 123 5.39 23.74 3.87
CA PRO A 123 6.41 22.71 4.02
C PRO A 123 7.76 23.08 3.40
N ASN A 124 8.84 22.79 4.13
CA ASN A 124 10.19 23.03 3.65
C ASN A 124 10.70 21.85 2.80
N PHE A 125 10.69 22.03 1.48
CA PHE A 125 11.20 21.04 0.52
C PHE A 125 12.70 21.17 0.18
N SER A 126 13.44 22.10 0.79
CA SER A 126 14.86 22.35 0.49
C SER A 126 15.76 21.12 0.69
N ARG A 127 15.31 20.14 1.47
CA ARG A 127 16.02 18.89 1.76
C ARG A 127 15.56 17.70 0.91
N HIS A 128 14.68 17.91 -0.07
CA HIS A 128 14.10 16.83 -0.87
C HIS A 128 15.00 16.46 -2.05
N GLY A 129 15.66 15.30 -1.94
CA GLY A 129 16.29 14.59 -3.06
C GLY A 129 15.43 13.45 -3.62
N SER A 130 14.13 13.44 -3.30
CA SER A 130 13.19 12.39 -3.71
C SER A 130 12.61 12.64 -5.09
N GLU A 131 12.32 11.59 -5.86
CA GLU A 131 11.55 11.64 -7.12
C GLU A 131 10.04 11.95 -6.90
N SER A 132 9.70 12.51 -5.74
CA SER A 132 8.34 12.95 -5.44
C SER A 132 7.94 14.14 -6.30
N LEU A 133 6.74 14.07 -6.89
CA LEU A 133 6.11 15.18 -7.59
C LEU A 133 5.49 16.25 -6.66
N LEU A 134 5.38 16.02 -5.34
CA LEU A 134 4.73 16.96 -4.43
C LEU A 134 5.47 18.29 -4.38
N PRO A 135 6.81 18.36 -4.18
CA PRO A 135 7.56 19.62 -4.20
C PRO A 135 7.41 20.40 -5.52
N LYS A 136 7.18 19.68 -6.63
CA LYS A 136 7.01 20.30 -7.96
C LYS A 136 5.67 21.03 -8.09
N TYR A 137 4.63 20.54 -7.42
CA TYR A 137 3.25 21.03 -7.62
C TYR A 137 2.63 21.71 -6.41
N LEU A 138 3.14 21.51 -5.19
CA LEU A 138 2.76 22.28 -4.03
C LEU A 138 3.59 23.57 -3.96
N THR A 139 3.25 24.54 -4.81
CA THR A 139 3.82 25.88 -4.74
C THR A 139 3.22 26.65 -3.55
N ARG A 140 3.88 27.72 -3.10
CA ARG A 140 3.33 28.58 -2.03
C ARG A 140 1.96 29.15 -2.40
N GLU A 141 1.74 29.50 -3.67
CA GLU A 141 0.43 29.95 -4.16
C GLU A 141 -0.64 28.86 -4.02
N VAL A 142 -0.32 27.62 -4.42
CA VAL A 142 -1.25 26.48 -4.30
C VAL A 142 -1.54 26.17 -2.83
N TYR A 143 -0.52 26.21 -1.97
CA TYR A 143 -0.67 25.98 -0.54
C TYR A 143 -1.57 27.03 0.12
N GLU A 144 -1.30 28.32 -0.09
CA GLU A 144 -2.10 29.41 0.48
C GLU A 144 -3.58 29.34 0.05
N LYS A 145 -3.84 28.87 -1.17
CA LYS A 145 -5.21 28.66 -1.66
C LYS A 145 -5.93 27.48 -1.01
N LEU A 146 -5.20 26.48 -0.53
CA LEU A 146 -5.73 25.19 -0.10
C LEU A 146 -5.61 24.92 1.41
N LYS A 147 -4.73 25.61 2.13
CA LYS A 147 -4.39 25.32 3.54
C LYS A 147 -5.60 25.33 4.49
N ASP A 148 -6.55 26.22 4.25
CA ASP A 148 -7.76 26.36 5.09
C ASP A 148 -8.95 25.55 4.57
N ARG A 149 -8.79 24.84 3.44
CA ARG A 149 -9.86 24.05 2.82
C ARG A 149 -9.98 22.69 3.49
N LYS A 150 -11.22 22.22 3.62
CA LYS A 150 -11.57 20.90 4.14
C LYS A 150 -12.67 20.27 3.32
N THR A 151 -12.67 18.95 3.26
CA THR A 151 -13.78 18.17 2.70
C THR A 151 -14.95 18.11 3.68
N SER A 152 -16.11 17.65 3.22
CA SER A 152 -17.29 17.41 4.05
C SER A 152 -17.04 16.38 5.17
N MET A 153 -16.09 15.45 4.98
CA MET A 153 -15.67 14.48 6.00
C MET A 153 -14.49 14.98 6.86
N GLY A 154 -14.08 16.25 6.68
CA GLY A 154 -13.07 16.91 7.51
C GLY A 154 -11.62 16.65 7.10
N VAL A 155 -11.36 16.06 5.94
CA VAL A 155 -9.99 15.84 5.42
C VAL A 155 -9.37 17.18 5.05
N THR A 156 -8.12 17.40 5.47
CA THR A 156 -7.37 18.64 5.23
C THR A 156 -6.28 18.47 4.16
N LEU A 157 -5.67 19.58 3.74
CA LEU A 157 -4.49 19.54 2.88
C LEU A 157 -3.33 18.81 3.56
N ASP A 158 -3.13 19.00 4.86
CA ASP A 158 -2.05 18.35 5.61
C ASP A 158 -2.22 16.84 5.68
N ASP A 159 -3.45 16.35 5.81
CA ASP A 159 -3.74 14.91 5.69
C ASP A 159 -3.30 14.37 4.33
N THR A 160 -3.47 15.18 3.29
CA THR A 160 -3.21 14.82 1.90
C THR A 160 -1.71 14.79 1.57
N ILE A 161 -0.92 15.72 2.12
CA ILE A 161 0.51 15.88 1.82
C ILE A 161 1.45 15.27 2.86
N ARG A 162 0.93 14.82 4.01
CA ARG A 162 1.70 14.29 5.16
C ARG A 162 2.81 13.33 4.74
N ALA A 163 2.48 12.35 3.91
CA ALA A 163 3.41 11.31 3.51
C ALA A 163 4.62 11.89 2.75
N GLY A 164 4.36 12.86 1.86
CA GLY A 164 5.37 13.48 1.02
C GLY A 164 6.27 14.43 1.78
N VAL A 165 5.72 15.17 2.74
CA VAL A 165 6.49 16.04 3.64
C VAL A 165 7.40 15.22 4.56
N ALA A 166 6.97 14.02 4.95
CA ALA A 166 7.72 13.14 5.84
C ALA A 166 8.77 12.25 5.12
N LEU A 167 8.94 12.35 3.80
CA LEU A 167 9.89 11.52 3.07
C LEU A 167 11.35 11.83 3.49
N PRO A 168 12.17 10.79 3.78
CA PRO A 168 13.58 10.99 4.11
C PRO A 168 14.41 11.38 2.87
N TRP A 169 15.62 11.89 3.12
CA TRP A 169 16.55 12.26 2.05
C TRP A 169 16.86 11.08 1.12
N GLY A 170 16.75 11.30 -0.20
CA GLY A 170 17.00 10.27 -1.21
C GLY A 170 15.94 9.17 -1.29
N ALA A 171 14.78 9.33 -0.64
CA ALA A 171 13.68 8.37 -0.75
C ALA A 171 13.19 8.28 -2.20
N ASN A 172 13.15 7.06 -2.74
CA ASN A 172 12.48 6.75 -3.99
C ASN A 172 11.21 5.92 -3.71
N PRO A 173 10.06 6.57 -3.44
CA PRO A 173 8.83 5.85 -3.17
C PRO A 173 8.37 5.07 -4.42
N SER A 174 8.45 3.74 -4.34
CA SER A 174 8.14 2.79 -5.41
C SER A 174 6.66 2.68 -5.79
N ARG A 175 5.77 3.37 -5.05
CA ARG A 175 4.32 3.39 -5.26
C ARG A 175 3.93 4.78 -5.75
N GLY A 176 3.33 4.82 -6.94
CA GLY A 176 3.17 6.03 -7.74
C GLY A 176 2.61 7.25 -6.99
N ILE A 177 3.11 8.41 -7.41
CA ILE A 177 2.78 9.75 -6.92
C ILE A 177 3.19 9.96 -5.45
N ALA A 178 4.45 10.34 -5.30
CA ALA A 178 4.80 11.64 -4.71
C ALA A 178 4.39 11.95 -3.26
N GLY A 179 4.10 10.94 -2.44
CA GLY A 179 3.69 11.18 -1.06
C GLY A 179 2.43 12.04 -0.93
N VAL A 180 1.54 11.97 -1.92
CA VAL A 180 0.22 12.61 -1.86
C VAL A 180 -0.86 11.54 -1.90
N TYR A 181 -1.78 11.58 -0.94
CA TYR A 181 -2.89 10.64 -0.83
C TYR A 181 -4.21 11.38 -0.63
N ALA A 182 -5.26 10.97 -1.32
CA ALA A 182 -6.60 11.43 -1.03
C ALA A 182 -7.11 10.80 0.29
N GLY A 183 -7.71 11.60 1.18
CA GLY A 183 -8.33 11.10 2.40
C GLY A 183 -9.77 10.63 2.21
N ASP A 184 -10.44 11.13 1.17
CA ASP A 184 -11.78 10.74 0.73
C ASP A 184 -11.96 11.08 -0.76
N ALA A 185 -13.12 10.76 -1.33
CA ALA A 185 -13.42 11.03 -2.72
C ALA A 185 -13.44 12.54 -3.05
N GLU A 186 -13.96 13.36 -2.14
CA GLU A 186 -14.09 14.80 -2.32
C GLU A 186 -12.73 15.52 -2.34
N SER A 187 -11.70 14.91 -1.77
CA SER A 187 -10.32 15.39 -1.79
C SER A 187 -9.84 15.68 -3.22
N TYR A 188 -10.24 14.88 -4.21
CA TYR A 188 -9.89 15.08 -5.62
C TYR A 188 -10.49 16.35 -6.24
N GLU A 189 -11.57 16.89 -5.68
CA GLU A 189 -12.19 18.14 -6.13
C GLU A 189 -11.77 19.33 -5.25
N VAL A 190 -11.74 19.17 -3.92
CA VAL A 190 -11.36 20.26 -2.99
C VAL A 190 -9.91 20.66 -3.16
N PHE A 191 -8.99 19.69 -3.30
CA PHE A 191 -7.55 19.93 -3.49
C PHE A 191 -7.12 19.79 -4.95
N ARG A 192 -8.07 19.95 -5.87
CA ARG A 192 -7.86 19.84 -7.31
C ARG A 192 -6.67 20.63 -7.88
N PRO A 193 -6.36 21.87 -7.43
CA PRO A 193 -5.18 22.59 -7.91
C PRO A 193 -3.85 21.86 -7.67
N LEU A 194 -3.79 20.99 -6.66
CA LEU A 194 -2.65 20.11 -6.40
C LEU A 194 -2.79 18.78 -7.16
N PHE A 195 -3.94 18.11 -7.08
CA PHE A 195 -4.13 16.77 -7.66
C PHE A 195 -4.09 16.72 -9.19
N ASP A 196 -4.76 17.65 -9.89
CA ASP A 196 -4.87 17.62 -11.35
C ASP A 196 -3.50 17.58 -12.07
N PRO A 197 -2.55 18.49 -11.77
CA PRO A 197 -1.26 18.46 -12.46
C PRO A 197 -0.41 17.23 -12.08
N LEU A 198 -0.50 16.75 -10.83
CA LEU A 198 0.13 15.49 -10.40
C LEU A 198 -0.38 14.28 -11.19
N ILE A 199 -1.70 14.18 -11.37
CA ILE A 199 -2.35 13.10 -12.11
C ILE A 199 -1.97 13.15 -13.58
N VAL A 200 -1.96 14.34 -14.19
CA VAL A 200 -1.56 14.53 -15.60
C VAL A 200 -0.14 14.03 -15.83
N GLU A 201 0.81 14.42 -14.98
CA GLU A 201 2.21 13.99 -15.12
C GLU A 201 2.38 12.49 -14.88
N ARG A 202 1.75 11.93 -13.83
CA ARG A 202 1.91 10.50 -13.50
C ARG A 202 1.41 9.56 -14.58
N HIS A 203 0.24 9.87 -15.14
CA HIS A 203 -0.44 8.98 -16.08
C HIS A 203 -0.18 9.37 -17.53
N HIS A 204 0.64 10.39 -17.78
CA HIS A 204 0.93 10.92 -19.11
C HIS A 204 -0.35 11.19 -19.93
N VAL A 205 -1.40 11.66 -19.25
CA VAL A 205 -2.70 11.91 -19.88
C VAL A 205 -2.77 13.34 -20.39
N ASP A 206 -2.99 13.50 -21.69
CA ASP A 206 -3.17 14.82 -22.28
C ASP A 206 -4.48 15.45 -21.81
N ALA A 207 -4.36 16.48 -20.99
CA ALA A 207 -5.48 17.34 -20.69
C ALA A 207 -5.70 18.32 -21.85
N GLN A 208 -6.35 17.84 -22.92
CA GLN A 208 -6.68 18.64 -24.10
C GLN A 208 -7.79 19.66 -23.81
N ARG A 209 -7.70 20.85 -24.43
CA ARG A 209 -8.79 21.83 -24.46
C ARG A 209 -10.00 21.19 -25.15
N LYS A 210 -11.16 21.18 -24.49
CA LYS A 210 -12.42 20.84 -25.16
C LYS A 210 -12.72 21.94 -26.17
N PHE A 211 -12.73 21.61 -27.45
CA PHE A 211 -13.27 22.47 -28.50
C PHE A 211 -14.77 22.23 -28.65
N THR A 212 -15.57 23.29 -28.81
CA THR A 212 -16.99 23.18 -29.19
C THR A 212 -17.13 22.58 -30.59
N ARG A 213 -18.35 22.20 -30.97
CA ARG A 213 -18.69 21.80 -32.36
C ARG A 213 -18.33 22.87 -33.41
N ASN A 214 -18.06 24.11 -32.98
CA ASN A 214 -17.61 25.23 -33.81
C ASN A 214 -16.13 25.59 -33.58
N ASN A 215 -15.32 24.66 -33.06
CA ASN A 215 -13.88 24.85 -32.82
C ASN A 215 -13.51 26.01 -31.87
N GLN A 216 -14.41 26.41 -30.95
CA GLN A 216 -14.09 27.37 -29.89
C GLN A 216 -13.66 26.65 -28.60
N PRO A 217 -12.59 27.09 -27.91
CA PRO A 217 -12.19 26.50 -26.64
C PRO A 217 -13.25 26.74 -25.55
N ARG A 218 -13.69 25.68 -24.87
CA ARG A 218 -14.50 25.78 -23.64
C ARG A 218 -13.58 25.81 -22.42
N GLY A 219 -13.74 26.83 -21.57
CA GLY A 219 -12.99 27.00 -20.33
C GLY A 219 -12.02 28.20 -20.38
N ALA A 220 -11.58 28.67 -19.21
CA ALA A 220 -10.63 29.77 -19.10
C ALA A 220 -9.30 29.43 -19.82
N PRO A 221 -8.63 30.40 -20.48
CA PRO A 221 -7.35 30.16 -21.11
C PRO A 221 -6.32 29.65 -20.10
N GLY A 222 -5.85 28.40 -20.26
CA GLY A 222 -4.83 27.79 -19.41
C GLY A 222 -5.31 26.60 -18.58
N GLN A 223 -6.61 26.35 -18.48
CA GLN A 223 -7.14 25.16 -17.81
C GLN A 223 -7.18 23.95 -18.74
N LYS A 224 -6.13 23.14 -18.65
CA LYS A 224 -6.07 21.77 -19.17
C LYS A 224 -7.06 20.89 -18.36
N THR A 225 -8.16 20.43 -18.94
CA THR A 225 -9.14 19.57 -18.25
C THR A 225 -8.99 18.12 -18.63
N LEU A 226 -8.86 17.22 -17.65
CA LEU A 226 -8.85 15.77 -17.89
C LEU A 226 -10.14 15.33 -18.61
N GLN A 227 -9.99 14.39 -19.55
CA GLN A 227 -11.11 13.81 -20.31
C GLN A 227 -11.90 12.80 -19.48
N ARG A 228 -13.08 12.42 -19.96
CA ARG A 228 -13.88 11.36 -19.32
C ARG A 228 -13.13 10.02 -19.42
N HIS A 229 -12.97 9.33 -18.30
CA HIS A 229 -12.42 7.97 -18.29
C HIS A 229 -13.47 6.96 -18.75
N ARG A 230 -13.03 5.88 -19.39
CA ARG A 230 -13.89 4.78 -19.85
C ARG A 230 -13.42 3.48 -19.22
N THR A 231 -14.38 2.64 -18.88
CA THR A 231 -14.18 1.31 -18.31
C THR A 231 -14.51 0.27 -19.38
N ASN A 232 -13.69 -0.77 -19.51
CA ASN A 232 -13.97 -1.93 -20.35
C ASN A 232 -13.37 -3.20 -19.74
N LEU A 233 -14.19 -3.94 -19.00
CA LEU A 233 -13.84 -5.22 -18.39
C LEU A 233 -14.21 -6.43 -19.27
N ASN A 234 -14.49 -6.26 -20.57
CA ASN A 234 -14.89 -7.37 -21.44
C ASN A 234 -13.65 -8.10 -22.01
N PRO A 235 -13.40 -9.38 -21.63
CA PRO A 235 -12.23 -10.14 -22.08
C PRO A 235 -12.17 -10.42 -23.58
N GLN A 236 -13.30 -10.32 -24.30
CA GLN A 236 -13.37 -10.59 -25.73
C GLN A 236 -12.55 -9.60 -26.57
N PHE A 237 -12.26 -8.41 -26.03
CA PHE A 237 -11.46 -7.39 -26.69
C PHE A 237 -9.95 -7.49 -26.38
N LEU A 238 -9.52 -8.49 -25.60
CA LEU A 238 -8.11 -8.76 -25.42
C LEU A 238 -7.48 -9.36 -26.68
N LEU A 239 -6.24 -8.96 -26.95
CA LEU A 239 -5.41 -9.57 -27.98
C LEU A 239 -5.28 -11.07 -27.72
N GLN A 240 -5.37 -11.87 -28.79
CA GLN A 240 -5.25 -13.33 -28.73
C GLN A 240 -3.80 -13.82 -28.79
N GLN A 241 -2.83 -12.90 -28.73
CA GLN A 241 -1.41 -13.20 -28.76
C GLN A 241 -1.03 -14.07 -27.55
N ARG A 242 -0.43 -15.23 -27.83
CA ARG A 242 0.14 -16.10 -26.78
C ARG A 242 1.52 -15.56 -26.41
N LEU A 243 1.69 -15.16 -25.15
CA LEU A 243 2.95 -14.61 -24.65
C LEU A 243 4.09 -15.63 -24.68
N ASP A 244 3.80 -16.85 -24.25
CA ASP A 244 4.79 -17.90 -24.05
C ASP A 244 4.16 -19.26 -24.35
N PRO A 245 4.08 -19.65 -25.64
CA PRO A 245 3.45 -20.90 -26.05
C PRO A 245 4.12 -22.15 -25.48
N ASP A 246 5.43 -22.08 -25.23
CA ASP A 246 6.28 -23.18 -24.78
C ASP A 246 6.35 -23.25 -23.24
N GLY A 247 5.97 -22.17 -22.55
CA GLY A 247 5.91 -22.10 -21.08
C GLY A 247 7.29 -21.94 -20.41
N GLU A 248 8.28 -21.42 -21.13
CA GLU A 248 9.67 -21.34 -20.70
C GLU A 248 10.02 -20.04 -19.95
N TYR A 249 9.28 -18.96 -20.22
CA TYR A 249 9.61 -17.61 -19.76
C TYR A 249 8.61 -17.09 -18.72
N VAL A 250 7.31 -17.37 -18.88
CA VAL A 250 6.27 -16.81 -18.01
C VAL A 250 5.93 -17.79 -16.89
N LEU A 251 6.17 -17.36 -15.64
CA LEU A 251 5.89 -18.14 -14.45
C LEU A 251 4.41 -18.10 -14.08
N TYR A 252 3.86 -16.89 -13.97
CA TYR A 252 2.45 -16.65 -13.70
C TYR A 252 2.03 -15.24 -14.11
N THR A 253 0.74 -15.09 -14.36
CA THR A 253 0.07 -13.82 -14.63
C THR A 253 -0.77 -13.46 -13.42
N ARG A 254 -0.74 -12.19 -13.01
CA ARG A 254 -1.53 -11.67 -11.89
C ARG A 254 -2.13 -10.33 -12.26
N MET A 255 -3.41 -10.15 -12.00
CA MET A 255 -4.09 -8.88 -12.16
C MET A 255 -4.70 -8.44 -10.85
N ARG A 256 -4.38 -7.22 -10.41
CA ARG A 256 -4.94 -6.60 -9.21
C ARG A 256 -5.70 -5.36 -9.60
N LEU A 257 -6.96 -5.26 -9.17
CA LEU A 257 -7.83 -4.13 -9.44
C LEU A 257 -8.34 -3.58 -8.11
N ALA A 258 -8.05 -2.31 -7.84
CA ALA A 258 -8.40 -1.65 -6.58
C ALA A 258 -9.74 -0.91 -6.69
N ARG A 259 -10.55 -0.98 -5.63
CA ARG A 259 -11.80 -0.23 -5.52
C ARG A 259 -11.98 0.32 -4.10
N SER A 260 -12.67 1.45 -4.03
CA SER A 260 -13.13 2.05 -2.80
C SER A 260 -14.64 2.17 -2.79
N LEU A 261 -15.25 2.02 -1.61
CA LEU A 261 -16.70 2.11 -1.40
C LEU A 261 -17.13 3.58 -1.23
N GLU A 262 -18.23 3.99 -1.87
CA GLU A 262 -18.80 5.32 -1.68
C GLU A 262 -19.30 5.53 -0.23
N GLY A 263 -19.14 6.74 0.29
CA GLY A 263 -19.60 7.12 1.64
C GLY A 263 -18.58 6.87 2.75
N PHE A 264 -17.38 6.40 2.42
CA PHE A 264 -16.32 6.14 3.38
C PHE A 264 -15.04 6.92 3.03
N ARG A 265 -14.31 7.35 4.06
CA ARG A 265 -12.94 7.87 3.91
C ARG A 265 -12.00 6.76 3.46
N PHE A 266 -11.01 7.13 2.65
CA PHE A 266 -9.92 6.27 2.20
C PHE A 266 -8.94 5.97 3.34
N SER A 267 -8.07 4.99 3.12
CA SER A 267 -7.15 4.45 4.13
C SER A 267 -6.33 5.49 4.92
N PRO A 268 -5.85 6.63 4.36
CA PRO A 268 -5.10 7.62 5.16
C PRO A 268 -5.93 8.22 6.30
N CYS A 269 -7.23 8.44 6.05
CA CYS A 269 -8.12 9.20 6.94
C CYS A 269 -9.27 8.37 7.52
N ILE A 270 -9.37 7.08 7.18
CA ILE A 270 -10.41 6.17 7.66
C ILE A 270 -10.40 6.00 9.19
N THR A 271 -11.57 5.95 9.82
CA THR A 271 -11.72 5.58 11.23
C THR A 271 -11.80 4.07 11.42
N ARG A 272 -11.60 3.59 12.65
CA ARG A 272 -11.80 2.17 12.99
C ARG A 272 -13.24 1.71 12.71
N ASP A 273 -14.22 2.57 13.00
CA ASP A 273 -15.64 2.27 12.75
C ASP A 273 -15.94 2.12 11.25
N GLU A 274 -15.52 3.08 10.43
CA GLU A 274 -15.64 2.98 8.96
C GLU A 274 -14.92 1.74 8.42
N ARG A 275 -13.69 1.46 8.89
CA ARG A 275 -12.90 0.31 8.46
C ARG A 275 -13.60 -1.02 8.76
N ARG A 276 -14.14 -1.18 9.97
CA ARG A 276 -14.91 -2.36 10.38
C ARG A 276 -16.23 -2.50 9.61
N LYS A 277 -16.91 -1.39 9.31
CA LYS A 277 -18.12 -1.40 8.46
C LYS A 277 -17.79 -1.88 7.04
N ILE A 278 -16.70 -1.38 6.45
CA ILE A 278 -16.23 -1.83 5.13
C ILE A 278 -15.88 -3.32 5.15
N GLU A 279 -15.14 -3.77 6.17
CA GLU A 279 -14.80 -5.19 6.33
C GLU A 279 -16.05 -6.07 6.38
N LYS A 280 -17.03 -5.67 7.20
CA LYS A 280 -18.29 -6.38 7.34
C LYS A 280 -19.05 -6.47 6.00
N ILE A 281 -19.21 -5.35 5.29
CA ILE A 281 -19.90 -5.31 3.99
C ILE A 281 -19.20 -6.26 3.00
N LEU A 282 -17.86 -6.18 2.90
CA LEU A 282 -17.11 -6.99 1.94
C LEU A 282 -17.12 -8.47 2.31
N ARG A 283 -17.06 -8.80 3.61
CA ARG A 283 -17.21 -10.17 4.10
C ARG A 283 -18.59 -10.73 3.74
N GLU A 284 -19.66 -10.00 4.02
CA GLU A 284 -21.03 -10.40 3.67
C GLU A 284 -21.22 -10.57 2.16
N CYS A 285 -20.52 -9.78 1.32
CA CYS A 285 -20.54 -9.99 -0.13
C CYS A 285 -19.85 -11.28 -0.58
N CYS A 286 -18.83 -11.73 0.13
CA CYS A 286 -18.13 -12.98 -0.17
C CYS A 286 -18.89 -14.22 0.31
N GLU A 287 -19.82 -14.09 1.24
CA GLU A 287 -20.67 -15.22 1.68
C GLU A 287 -21.54 -15.76 0.53
N ASP A 288 -21.86 -14.91 -0.44
CA ASP A 288 -22.59 -15.29 -1.65
C ASP A 288 -21.73 -16.09 -2.65
N TRP A 289 -20.42 -16.21 -2.43
CA TRP A 289 -19.49 -16.85 -3.35
C TRP A 289 -19.39 -18.35 -3.02
N LYS A 290 -19.65 -19.20 -4.01
CA LYS A 290 -19.76 -20.67 -3.81
C LYS A 290 -18.45 -21.35 -3.41
N GLU A 291 -17.32 -20.73 -3.73
CA GLU A 291 -15.99 -21.24 -3.45
C GLU A 291 -15.31 -20.33 -2.43
N GLY A 292 -14.35 -20.85 -1.67
CA GLY A 292 -13.52 -20.05 -0.78
C GLY A 292 -14.10 -19.66 0.56
N SER A 293 -13.32 -18.85 1.28
CA SER A 293 -13.70 -18.32 2.58
C SER A 293 -12.94 -17.03 2.88
N TYR A 294 -13.55 -16.17 3.70
CA TYR A 294 -12.92 -15.00 4.26
C TYR A 294 -12.24 -15.31 5.60
N MET A 295 -11.02 -14.81 5.79
CA MET A 295 -10.28 -14.88 7.07
C MET A 295 -9.75 -13.50 7.45
N PRO A 296 -10.14 -12.96 8.61
CA PRO A 296 -9.49 -11.78 9.19
C PRO A 296 -8.01 -12.05 9.47
N VAL A 297 -7.15 -11.07 9.25
CA VAL A 297 -5.70 -11.19 9.54
C VAL A 297 -5.46 -11.49 11.03
N MET A 298 -6.29 -10.93 11.92
CA MET A 298 -6.24 -11.20 13.37
C MET A 298 -6.51 -12.66 13.75
N GLU A 299 -7.13 -13.44 12.87
CA GLU A 299 -7.45 -14.85 13.09
C GLU A 299 -6.42 -15.80 12.46
N MET A 300 -5.43 -15.27 11.73
CA MET A 300 -4.35 -16.07 11.15
C MET A 300 -3.31 -16.48 12.21
N SER A 301 -2.79 -17.70 12.11
CA SER A 301 -1.56 -18.07 12.82
C SER A 301 -0.36 -17.34 12.22
N ASN A 302 0.72 -17.17 13.00
CA ASN A 302 1.94 -16.54 12.51
C ASN A 302 2.53 -17.33 11.33
N GLU A 303 2.49 -18.66 11.40
CA GLU A 303 3.00 -19.55 10.36
C GLU A 303 2.22 -19.39 9.04
N MET A 304 0.89 -19.32 9.14
CA MET A 304 0.03 -19.10 7.98
C MET A 304 0.22 -17.69 7.41
N HIS A 305 0.34 -16.68 8.26
CA HIS A 305 0.59 -15.30 7.86
C HIS A 305 1.89 -15.18 7.04
N ASP A 306 2.99 -15.72 7.58
CA ASP A 306 4.30 -15.68 6.92
C ASP A 306 4.32 -16.47 5.60
N ASP A 307 3.68 -17.66 5.57
CA ASP A 307 3.55 -18.46 4.35
C ASP A 307 2.75 -17.73 3.26
N LEU A 308 1.61 -17.11 3.61
CA LEU A 308 0.79 -16.39 2.64
C LEU A 308 1.48 -15.13 2.09
N ILE A 309 2.28 -14.43 2.92
CA ILE A 309 3.13 -13.33 2.45
C ILE A 309 4.22 -13.86 1.51
N GLN A 310 4.91 -14.94 1.88
CA GLN A 310 5.97 -15.53 1.07
C GLN A 310 5.46 -16.00 -0.30
N ARG A 311 4.25 -16.58 -0.33
CA ARG A 311 3.54 -16.99 -1.56
C ARG A 311 2.92 -15.81 -2.32
N ARG A 312 3.02 -14.58 -1.80
CA ARG A 312 2.42 -13.34 -2.34
C ARG A 312 0.90 -13.40 -2.52
N ILE A 313 0.24 -14.18 -1.68
CA ILE A 313 -1.22 -14.30 -1.61
C ILE A 313 -1.77 -13.24 -0.67
N LEU A 314 -1.15 -13.06 0.49
CA LEU A 314 -1.43 -11.96 1.41
C LEU A 314 -0.56 -10.75 1.04
N PHE A 315 -1.09 -9.55 1.30
CA PHE A 315 -0.32 -8.33 1.23
C PHE A 315 0.80 -8.31 2.29
N PRO A 316 1.90 -7.58 2.06
CA PRO A 316 2.98 -7.48 3.03
C PRO A 316 2.55 -6.68 4.27
N ASP A 317 3.28 -6.87 5.37
CA ASP A 317 3.19 -6.02 6.54
C ASP A 317 3.48 -4.53 6.22
N PRO A 318 2.98 -3.59 7.04
CA PRO A 318 3.18 -2.16 6.82
C PRO A 318 4.67 -1.80 6.76
N ASP A 319 5.08 -1.13 5.68
CA ASP A 319 6.38 -0.47 5.59
C ASP A 319 6.34 0.94 6.22
N GLU A 320 7.52 1.55 6.41
CA GLU A 320 7.65 2.87 7.02
C GLU A 320 6.85 3.95 6.27
N LEU A 321 6.82 3.89 4.94
CA LEU A 321 6.09 4.85 4.10
C LEU A 321 4.57 4.71 4.28
N ALA A 322 4.09 3.47 4.36
CA ALA A 322 2.71 3.14 4.67
C ALA A 322 2.26 3.67 6.04
N LEU A 323 3.15 3.59 7.05
CA LEU A 323 2.89 4.15 8.38
C LEU A 323 2.84 5.68 8.35
N LEU A 324 3.79 6.33 7.67
CA LEU A 324 3.83 7.79 7.51
C LEU A 324 2.61 8.33 6.74
N ALA A 325 2.15 7.60 5.73
CA ALA A 325 0.94 7.94 4.99
C ALA A 325 -0.35 7.73 5.79
N GLY A 326 -0.28 7.08 6.96
CA GLY A 326 -1.45 6.80 7.80
C GLY A 326 -2.39 5.74 7.21
N THR A 327 -2.00 5.06 6.14
CA THR A 327 -2.83 4.04 5.45
C THR A 327 -2.96 2.75 6.27
N HIS A 328 -2.00 2.48 7.15
CA HIS A 328 -1.94 1.24 7.95
C HIS A 328 -2.19 1.48 9.45
N ARG A 329 -2.85 2.58 9.83
CA ARG A 329 -3.22 2.84 11.24
C ARG A 329 -4.04 1.69 11.83
N ASP A 330 -3.83 1.41 13.12
CA ASP A 330 -4.54 0.37 13.88
C ASP A 330 -4.31 -1.06 13.35
N TRP A 331 -3.15 -1.35 12.76
CA TRP A 331 -2.86 -2.68 12.22
C TRP A 331 -2.93 -3.79 13.28
N PRO A 332 -3.51 -4.99 12.99
CA PRO A 332 -4.21 -5.39 11.77
C PRO A 332 -5.76 -5.33 11.90
N ASP A 333 -6.31 -4.43 12.71
CA ASP A 333 -7.76 -4.30 12.95
C ASP A 333 -8.55 -4.17 11.64
N ALA A 334 -9.55 -5.02 11.45
CA ALA A 334 -10.44 -5.04 10.29
C ALA A 334 -9.76 -5.25 8.93
N ARG A 335 -8.61 -5.92 8.91
CA ARG A 335 -7.94 -6.37 7.68
C ARG A 335 -8.23 -7.85 7.48
N GLY A 336 -8.37 -8.27 6.23
CA GLY A 336 -8.59 -9.68 5.94
C GLY A 336 -8.38 -10.05 4.50
N LEU A 337 -8.46 -11.35 4.29
CA LEU A 337 -8.19 -12.00 3.03
C LEU A 337 -9.33 -12.97 2.74
N TYR A 338 -9.98 -12.81 1.59
CA TYR A 338 -10.75 -13.87 0.99
C TYR A 338 -9.88 -14.62 -0.01
N CYS A 339 -9.94 -15.95 0.00
CA CYS A 339 -9.32 -16.80 -1.01
C CYS A 339 -10.30 -17.88 -1.46
N ASN A 340 -10.33 -18.18 -2.77
CA ASN A 340 -11.10 -19.31 -3.28
C ASN A 340 -10.50 -20.68 -2.91
N THR A 341 -9.19 -20.72 -2.65
CA THR A 341 -8.49 -21.87 -2.05
C THR A 341 -7.35 -21.39 -1.14
N TRP A 342 -7.12 -22.09 -0.03
CA TRP A 342 -5.96 -21.87 0.85
C TRP A 342 -4.76 -22.75 0.46
N ASP A 343 -5.05 -23.88 -0.17
CA ASP A 343 -4.06 -24.80 -0.70
C ASP A 343 -3.62 -24.34 -2.10
N GLY A 344 -2.33 -24.10 -2.27
CA GLY A 344 -1.75 -23.68 -3.56
C GLY A 344 -2.05 -22.22 -3.96
N LEU A 345 -1.94 -21.90 -5.23
CA LEU A 345 -2.10 -20.51 -5.70
C LEU A 345 -3.60 -20.23 -5.95
N PRO A 346 -4.26 -19.36 -5.16
CA PRO A 346 -5.65 -19.02 -5.41
C PRO A 346 -5.79 -18.32 -6.75
N SER A 347 -6.81 -18.70 -7.51
CA SER A 347 -7.11 -18.03 -8.77
C SER A 347 -7.82 -16.70 -8.54
N VAL A 348 -8.55 -16.56 -7.43
CA VAL A 348 -9.19 -15.32 -7.02
C VAL A 348 -8.97 -15.09 -5.52
N SER A 349 -8.55 -13.89 -5.15
CA SER A 349 -8.47 -13.45 -3.75
C SER A 349 -8.88 -11.99 -3.62
N LEU A 350 -9.45 -11.62 -2.47
CA LEU A 350 -9.74 -10.23 -2.12
C LEU A 350 -8.89 -9.79 -0.94
N TRP A 351 -8.20 -8.67 -1.10
CA TRP A 351 -7.50 -8.01 0.00
C TRP A 351 -8.38 -6.91 0.55
N VAL A 352 -8.77 -7.01 1.82
CA VAL A 352 -9.69 -6.08 2.46
C VAL A 352 -8.94 -5.15 3.41
N ASN A 353 -9.17 -3.85 3.25
CA ASN A 353 -8.61 -2.76 4.08
C ASN A 353 -7.06 -2.72 4.16
N PHE A 354 -6.38 -3.07 3.07
CA PHE A 354 -4.93 -2.90 2.92
C PHE A 354 -4.58 -1.45 2.52
N GLU A 355 -4.17 -1.20 1.27
CA GLU A 355 -3.93 0.15 0.74
C GLU A 355 -5.24 0.87 0.40
N ASP A 356 -6.19 0.14 -0.17
CA ASP A 356 -7.51 0.58 -0.59
C ASP A 356 -8.58 -0.31 0.10
N HIS A 357 -9.86 0.05 0.01
CA HIS A 357 -10.91 -0.70 0.74
C HIS A 357 -10.97 -2.16 0.29
N VAL A 358 -10.86 -2.40 -1.02
CA VAL A 358 -10.71 -3.75 -1.57
C VAL A 358 -9.76 -3.76 -2.75
N SER A 359 -8.85 -4.75 -2.79
CA SER A 359 -8.16 -5.14 -4.01
C SER A 359 -8.64 -6.52 -4.45
N ILE A 360 -9.19 -6.59 -5.66
CA ILE A 360 -9.65 -7.82 -6.29
C ILE A 360 -8.47 -8.36 -7.10
N VAL A 361 -8.01 -9.56 -6.76
CA VAL A 361 -6.82 -10.17 -7.35
C VAL A 361 -7.23 -11.44 -8.09
N SER A 362 -6.81 -11.54 -9.34
CA SER A 362 -6.89 -12.75 -10.15
C SER A 362 -5.48 -13.24 -10.49
N THR A 363 -5.22 -14.53 -10.36
CA THR A 363 -3.91 -15.12 -10.64
C THR A 363 -4.04 -16.42 -11.42
N GLY A 364 -3.14 -16.66 -12.37
CA GLY A 364 -3.05 -17.91 -13.11
C GLY A 364 -1.61 -18.26 -13.44
N LYS A 365 -1.27 -19.55 -13.39
CA LYS A 365 0.05 -20.04 -13.82
C LYS A 365 0.24 -19.80 -15.32
N GLY A 366 1.49 -19.52 -15.72
CA GLY A 366 1.84 -19.25 -17.11
C GLY A 366 1.27 -17.94 -17.68
N GLY A 367 1.31 -17.84 -19.01
CA GLY A 367 0.97 -16.63 -19.77
C GLY A 367 -0.47 -16.57 -20.31
N ASN A 368 -1.44 -17.28 -19.73
CA ASN A 368 -2.84 -17.24 -20.16
C ASN A 368 -3.56 -15.98 -19.62
N VAL A 369 -3.19 -14.83 -20.18
CA VAL A 369 -3.69 -13.51 -19.78
C VAL A 369 -5.21 -13.41 -19.95
N GLN A 370 -5.77 -14.02 -21.00
CA GLN A 370 -7.19 -13.98 -21.29
C GLN A 370 -8.01 -14.67 -20.19
N HIS A 371 -7.56 -15.84 -19.72
CA HIS A 371 -8.23 -16.55 -18.64
C HIS A 371 -8.15 -15.78 -17.33
N VAL A 372 -6.97 -15.26 -16.97
CA VAL A 372 -6.79 -14.49 -15.73
C VAL A 372 -7.65 -13.23 -15.73
N PHE A 373 -7.76 -12.54 -16.87
CA PHE A 373 -8.64 -11.37 -16.99
C PHE A 373 -10.12 -11.76 -16.94
N TRP A 374 -10.52 -12.86 -17.59
CA TRP A 374 -11.90 -13.36 -17.49
C TRP A 374 -12.28 -13.66 -16.04
N GLN A 375 -11.42 -14.36 -15.30
CA GLN A 375 -11.64 -14.61 -13.86
C GLN A 375 -11.78 -13.32 -13.06
N LEU A 376 -10.93 -12.32 -13.34
CA LEU A 376 -11.00 -11.01 -12.70
C LEU A 376 -12.35 -10.33 -12.98
N SER A 377 -12.77 -10.26 -14.24
CA SER A 377 -14.02 -9.63 -14.64
C SER A 377 -15.23 -10.30 -14.00
N GLN A 378 -15.23 -11.63 -13.89
CA GLN A 378 -16.30 -12.37 -13.20
C GLN A 378 -16.33 -12.06 -11.70
N ALA A 379 -15.16 -11.99 -11.04
CA ALA A 379 -15.06 -11.66 -9.62
C ALA A 379 -15.50 -10.21 -9.34
N VAL A 380 -15.12 -9.25 -10.20
CA VAL A 380 -15.56 -7.85 -10.10
C VAL A 380 -17.07 -7.76 -10.26
N TRP A 381 -17.64 -8.40 -11.29
CA TRP A 381 -19.08 -8.38 -11.54
C TRP A 381 -19.88 -9.01 -10.39
N ALA A 382 -19.40 -10.14 -9.84
CA ALA A 382 -20.03 -10.77 -8.69
C ALA A 382 -19.99 -9.88 -7.44
N LEU A 383 -18.84 -9.25 -7.15
CA LEU A 383 -18.71 -8.33 -6.02
C LEU A 383 -19.62 -7.12 -6.18
N GLU A 384 -19.63 -6.51 -7.36
CA GLU A 384 -20.41 -5.31 -7.64
C GLU A 384 -21.92 -5.59 -7.56
N THR A 385 -22.38 -6.71 -8.13
CA THR A 385 -23.78 -7.15 -8.03
C THR A 385 -24.20 -7.34 -6.57
N SER A 386 -23.33 -7.98 -5.78
CA SER A 386 -23.55 -8.21 -4.35
C SER A 386 -23.59 -6.91 -3.53
N LEU A 387 -22.73 -5.94 -3.85
CA LEU A 387 -22.72 -4.61 -3.24
C LEU A 387 -24.01 -3.85 -3.58
N GLN A 388 -24.42 -3.85 -4.85
CA GLN A 388 -25.63 -3.17 -5.32
C GLN A 388 -26.88 -3.71 -4.62
N ALA A 389 -26.99 -5.03 -4.45
CA ALA A 389 -28.09 -5.66 -3.70
C ALA A 389 -28.16 -5.20 -2.23
N ARG A 390 -27.04 -4.74 -1.68
CA ARG A 390 -26.91 -4.22 -0.31
C ARG A 390 -26.98 -2.68 -0.24
N GLY A 391 -27.32 -2.02 -1.35
CA GLY A 391 -27.41 -0.56 -1.43
C GLY A 391 -26.05 0.14 -1.41
N GLN A 392 -24.97 -0.58 -1.69
CA GLN A 392 -23.60 -0.06 -1.73
C GLN A 392 -23.07 -0.05 -3.16
N LYS A 393 -22.18 0.89 -3.48
CA LYS A 393 -21.47 0.94 -4.75
C LYS A 393 -20.01 1.39 -4.57
N PHE A 394 -19.23 1.19 -5.61
CA PHE A 394 -17.89 1.77 -5.69
C PHE A 394 -17.97 3.28 -5.96
N VAL A 395 -16.94 4.00 -5.51
CA VAL A 395 -16.83 5.42 -5.80
C VAL A 395 -16.15 5.65 -7.15
N GLU A 396 -16.79 6.47 -7.97
CA GLU A 396 -16.35 6.81 -9.31
C GLU A 396 -16.48 8.31 -9.57
N ASP A 397 -15.57 8.85 -10.35
CA ASP A 397 -15.63 10.20 -10.91
C ASP A 397 -15.59 10.09 -12.45
N PRO A 398 -16.44 10.84 -13.20
CA PRO A 398 -16.47 10.73 -14.66
C PRO A 398 -15.13 11.00 -15.34
N ARG A 399 -14.29 11.85 -14.75
CA ARG A 399 -13.01 12.31 -15.29
C ARG A 399 -11.84 11.43 -14.83
N LEU A 400 -11.92 10.89 -13.63
CA LEU A 400 -10.86 10.11 -13.00
C LEU A 400 -11.14 8.61 -12.92
N GLY A 401 -12.31 8.14 -13.34
CA GLY A 401 -12.72 6.73 -13.21
C GLY A 401 -12.93 6.34 -11.74
N PHE A 402 -12.57 5.11 -11.37
CA PHE A 402 -12.65 4.66 -9.99
C PHE A 402 -11.66 5.42 -9.11
N LEU A 403 -12.13 5.90 -7.97
CA LEU A 403 -11.32 6.67 -7.02
C LEU A 403 -10.78 5.76 -5.91
N ASN A 404 -9.55 6.04 -5.50
CA ASN A 404 -8.80 5.31 -4.46
C ASN A 404 -7.87 6.28 -3.71
N ALA A 405 -7.21 5.80 -2.66
CA ALA A 405 -6.37 6.63 -1.80
C ALA A 405 -5.18 7.24 -2.57
N SER A 406 -4.47 6.43 -3.35
CA SER A 406 -3.35 6.89 -4.16
C SER A 406 -3.84 7.40 -5.52
N PRO A 407 -3.44 8.61 -5.96
CA PRO A 407 -3.78 9.09 -7.30
C PRO A 407 -3.11 8.29 -8.42
N ALA A 408 -2.17 7.39 -8.10
CA ALA A 408 -1.61 6.44 -9.06
C ALA A 408 -2.51 5.23 -9.30
N ASN A 409 -3.48 4.98 -8.42
CA ASN A 409 -4.43 3.87 -8.48
C ASN A 409 -5.85 4.37 -8.80
N ILE A 410 -6.00 5.38 -9.65
CA ILE A 410 -7.30 5.84 -10.16
C ILE A 410 -7.54 5.37 -11.60
N GLY A 411 -8.71 5.66 -12.17
CA GLY A 411 -9.08 5.28 -13.52
C GLY A 411 -9.59 3.85 -13.55
N THR A 412 -8.85 2.98 -14.23
CA THR A 412 -9.03 1.54 -14.18
C THR A 412 -8.68 0.99 -12.80
N ALA A 413 -7.74 1.65 -12.11
CA ALA A 413 -7.06 1.16 -10.92
C ALA A 413 -6.54 -0.28 -11.07
N LEU A 414 -6.22 -0.67 -12.31
CA LEU A 414 -5.76 -2.00 -12.67
C LEU A 414 -4.24 -2.03 -12.76
N ARG A 415 -3.64 -2.99 -12.07
CA ARG A 415 -2.27 -3.46 -12.29
C ARG A 415 -2.32 -4.88 -12.84
N ALA A 416 -2.16 -5.01 -14.15
CA ALA A 416 -1.96 -6.27 -14.84
C ALA A 416 -0.46 -6.55 -14.93
N SER A 417 -0.04 -7.68 -14.36
CA SER A 417 1.35 -8.08 -14.17
C SER A 417 1.60 -9.46 -14.79
N VAL A 418 2.74 -9.63 -15.46
CA VAL A 418 3.28 -10.92 -15.86
C VAL A 418 4.65 -11.11 -15.22
N PHE A 419 4.82 -12.23 -14.52
CA PHE A 419 6.10 -12.62 -13.94
C PHE A 419 6.88 -13.41 -14.98
N VAL A 420 7.88 -12.75 -15.57
CA VAL A 420 8.62 -13.23 -16.74
C VAL A 420 10.11 -13.34 -16.45
N LYS A 421 10.74 -14.38 -16.99
CA LYS A 421 12.17 -14.62 -16.95
C LYS A 421 12.85 -13.97 -18.16
N LEU A 422 13.69 -12.97 -17.91
CA LEU A 422 14.46 -12.19 -18.88
C LEU A 422 15.91 -12.09 -18.39
N VAL A 423 16.63 -13.22 -18.36
CA VAL A 423 17.94 -13.35 -17.70
C VAL A 423 19.01 -12.53 -18.42
N ARG A 424 19.02 -12.56 -19.75
CA ARG A 424 20.04 -11.87 -20.55
C ARG A 424 19.62 -10.43 -20.84
N LEU A 425 18.36 -10.23 -21.19
CA LEU A 425 17.80 -8.93 -21.55
C LEU A 425 17.80 -7.98 -20.36
N GLY A 426 17.44 -8.47 -19.17
CA GLY A 426 17.42 -7.66 -17.96
C GLY A 426 18.79 -7.15 -17.51
N GLN A 427 19.89 -7.70 -18.05
CA GLN A 427 21.26 -7.23 -17.78
C GLN A 427 21.79 -6.27 -18.84
N GLN A 428 21.06 -6.06 -19.94
CA GLN A 428 21.51 -5.16 -21.00
C GLN A 428 21.43 -3.70 -20.55
N PRO A 429 22.42 -2.86 -20.91
CA PRO A 429 22.27 -1.40 -20.83
C PRO A 429 21.01 -0.94 -21.57
N GLY A 430 20.31 0.05 -21.00
CA GLY A 430 19.07 0.58 -21.58
C GLY A 430 17.80 -0.26 -21.35
N PHE A 431 17.88 -1.37 -20.60
CA PHE A 431 16.72 -2.23 -20.33
C PHE A 431 15.54 -1.48 -19.72
N GLU A 432 15.77 -0.72 -18.64
CA GLU A 432 14.68 0.00 -17.99
C GLU A 432 14.06 1.07 -18.89
N ASP A 433 14.87 1.74 -19.72
CA ASP A 433 14.39 2.74 -20.68
C ASP A 433 13.57 2.11 -21.80
N LEU A 434 13.98 0.94 -22.30
CA LEU A 434 13.17 0.14 -23.22
C LEU A 434 11.82 -0.23 -22.60
N VAL A 435 11.82 -0.72 -21.35
CA VAL A 435 10.58 -1.11 -20.64
C VAL A 435 9.67 0.11 -20.42
N ARG A 436 10.24 1.28 -20.09
CA ARG A 436 9.48 2.54 -20.00
C ARG A 436 8.88 2.97 -21.34
N ARG A 437 9.64 2.87 -22.45
CA ARG A 437 9.15 3.14 -23.82
C ARG A 437 8.02 2.19 -24.23
N LEU A 438 7.99 0.98 -23.68
CA LEU A 438 6.90 0.01 -23.83
C LEU A 438 5.69 0.29 -22.92
N HIS A 439 5.72 1.38 -22.13
CA HIS A 439 4.68 1.73 -21.16
C HIS A 439 4.49 0.67 -20.06
N LEU A 440 5.60 0.03 -19.65
CA LEU A 440 5.65 -0.96 -18.59
C LEU A 440 6.51 -0.48 -17.41
N ILE A 441 6.32 -1.12 -16.26
CA ILE A 441 7.11 -0.93 -15.05
C ILE A 441 7.75 -2.28 -14.70
N PRO A 442 9.10 -2.39 -14.71
CA PRO A 442 9.79 -3.57 -14.24
C PRO A 442 9.91 -3.54 -12.71
N ARG A 443 9.68 -4.68 -12.05
CA ARG A 443 10.05 -4.88 -10.65
C ARG A 443 10.72 -6.23 -10.49
N SER A 444 11.88 -6.26 -9.84
CA SER A 444 12.56 -7.50 -9.45
C SER A 444 12.78 -7.51 -7.94
N ASP A 445 12.88 -8.71 -7.36
CA ASP A 445 13.22 -8.86 -5.94
C ASP A 445 14.68 -8.48 -5.66
N TYR A 446 15.53 -8.67 -6.66
CA TYR A 446 16.95 -8.41 -6.60
C TYR A 446 17.35 -7.48 -7.74
N PRO A 447 18.11 -6.40 -7.46
CA PRO A 447 18.67 -5.53 -8.49
C PRO A 447 19.54 -6.31 -9.49
N GLN A 448 19.73 -5.76 -10.70
CA GLN A 448 20.48 -6.40 -11.78
C GLN A 448 21.95 -6.69 -11.41
N ASN A 449 22.52 -5.91 -10.47
CA ASN A 449 23.89 -6.05 -9.98
C ASN A 449 24.02 -6.91 -8.70
N ASP A 450 22.93 -7.45 -8.17
CA ASP A 450 22.95 -8.34 -6.99
C ASP A 450 23.37 -9.77 -7.40
N ARG A 451 24.14 -10.45 -6.55
CA ARG A 451 24.57 -11.84 -6.76
C ARG A 451 23.42 -12.83 -6.83
N ARG A 452 22.26 -12.48 -6.27
CA ARG A 452 21.02 -13.27 -6.27
C ARG A 452 20.12 -12.97 -7.47
N TYR A 453 20.58 -12.17 -8.43
CA TYR A 453 19.82 -11.87 -9.64
C TYR A 453 19.35 -13.17 -10.33
N THR A 454 18.04 -13.27 -10.54
CA THR A 454 17.38 -14.44 -11.14
C THR A 454 16.90 -14.20 -12.57
N GLY A 455 16.92 -12.95 -13.04
CA GLY A 455 16.26 -12.54 -14.27
C GLY A 455 14.73 -12.55 -14.21
N ILE A 456 14.13 -12.71 -13.04
CA ILE A 456 12.67 -12.70 -12.89
C ILE A 456 12.19 -11.28 -12.62
N PHE A 457 11.26 -10.82 -13.45
CA PHE A 457 10.64 -9.51 -13.34
C PHE A 457 9.12 -9.61 -13.28
N ASP A 458 8.50 -8.87 -12.37
CA ASP A 458 7.09 -8.44 -12.44
C ASP A 458 6.98 -7.30 -13.45
N MET A 459 6.53 -7.62 -14.66
CA MET A 459 6.26 -6.66 -15.73
C MET A 459 4.80 -6.24 -15.69
N ALA A 460 4.55 -4.97 -15.37
CA ALA A 460 3.20 -4.45 -15.24
C ALA A 460 2.94 -3.22 -16.10
N ASN A 461 1.67 -2.93 -16.41
CA ASN A 461 1.28 -1.67 -17.04
C ASN A 461 1.67 -0.45 -16.19
N ALA A 462 2.14 0.62 -16.84
CA ALA A 462 2.58 1.84 -16.18
C ALA A 462 1.43 2.80 -15.80
N GLU A 463 0.44 2.90 -16.68
CA GLU A 463 -0.71 3.80 -16.51
C GLU A 463 -1.95 3.07 -16.02
N ALA A 464 -2.75 3.75 -15.20
CA ALA A 464 -4.07 3.29 -14.78
C ALA A 464 -5.20 4.23 -15.25
N LEU A 465 -4.88 5.44 -15.71
CA LEU A 465 -5.84 6.44 -16.21
C LEU A 465 -5.66 6.69 -17.72
N GLY A 466 -6.74 7.12 -18.38
CA GLY A 466 -6.74 7.50 -19.80
C GLY A 466 -6.96 6.37 -20.82
N LYS A 467 -6.68 5.12 -20.42
CA LYS A 467 -6.96 3.89 -21.19
C LYS A 467 -7.90 3.00 -20.39
N THR A 468 -8.76 2.24 -21.07
CA THR A 468 -9.59 1.19 -20.47
C THR A 468 -8.76 0.01 -19.96
N GLU A 469 -9.34 -0.87 -19.13
CA GLU A 469 -8.68 -2.08 -18.62
C GLU A 469 -8.16 -2.97 -19.75
N VAL A 470 -8.98 -3.22 -20.78
CA VAL A 470 -8.57 -3.96 -21.98
C VAL A 470 -7.38 -3.30 -22.68
N GLU A 471 -7.38 -1.97 -22.83
CA GLU A 471 -6.30 -1.27 -23.53
C GLU A 471 -4.98 -1.36 -22.76
N VAL A 472 -4.98 -1.18 -21.44
CA VAL A 472 -3.76 -1.31 -20.64
C VAL A 472 -3.24 -2.75 -20.60
N ILE A 473 -4.13 -3.75 -20.58
CA ILE A 473 -3.73 -5.16 -20.70
C ILE A 473 -3.14 -5.44 -22.09
N ASN A 474 -3.72 -4.91 -23.16
CA ASN A 474 -3.21 -5.09 -24.52
C ASN A 474 -1.85 -4.41 -24.76
N VAL A 475 -1.56 -3.32 -24.05
CA VAL A 475 -0.21 -2.73 -23.99
C VAL A 475 0.75 -3.71 -23.32
N MET A 476 0.37 -4.26 -22.17
CA MET A 476 1.18 -5.25 -21.44
C MET A 476 1.44 -6.51 -22.28
N ILE A 477 0.42 -7.07 -22.95
CA ILE A 477 0.57 -8.25 -23.80
C ILE A 477 1.63 -8.00 -24.89
N ARG A 478 1.53 -6.88 -25.61
CA ARG A 478 2.47 -6.54 -26.68
C ARG A 478 3.89 -6.32 -26.14
N GLY A 479 4.03 -5.56 -25.06
CA GLY A 479 5.32 -5.27 -24.46
C GLY A 479 6.03 -6.52 -23.93
N VAL A 480 5.32 -7.38 -23.19
CA VAL A 480 5.91 -8.62 -22.66
C VAL A 480 6.30 -9.59 -23.77
N ALA A 481 5.45 -9.78 -24.79
CA ALA A 481 5.80 -10.63 -25.92
C ALA A 481 7.03 -10.12 -26.68
N PHE A 482 7.15 -8.80 -26.83
CA PHE A 482 8.33 -8.18 -27.44
C PHE A 482 9.59 -8.43 -26.62
N LEU A 483 9.53 -8.26 -25.30
CA LEU A 483 10.66 -8.53 -24.40
C LEU A 483 11.10 -10.01 -24.46
N ILE A 484 10.15 -10.95 -24.49
CA ILE A 484 10.46 -12.39 -24.65
C ILE A 484 11.16 -12.66 -25.99
N ALA A 485 10.73 -12.01 -27.08
CA ALA A 485 11.38 -12.16 -28.37
C ALA A 485 12.82 -11.63 -28.36
N LEU A 486 13.10 -10.55 -27.63
CA LEU A 486 14.47 -10.04 -27.46
C LEU A 486 15.33 -10.95 -26.57
N GLU A 487 14.76 -11.52 -25.51
CA GLU A 487 15.46 -12.53 -24.68
C GLU A 487 15.91 -13.72 -25.55
N LYS A 488 15.00 -14.27 -26.38
CA LYS A 488 15.31 -15.36 -27.32
C LYS A 488 16.44 -15.01 -28.30
N ARG A 489 16.48 -13.78 -28.79
CA ARG A 489 17.57 -13.30 -29.68
C ARG A 489 18.91 -13.28 -28.96
N LEU A 490 18.95 -12.77 -27.72
CA LEU A 490 20.16 -12.77 -26.89
C LEU A 490 20.61 -14.19 -26.50
N GLU A 491 19.67 -15.11 -26.29
CA GLU A 491 19.96 -16.54 -26.04
C GLU A 491 20.63 -17.19 -27.25
N ASN A 492 20.22 -16.81 -28.45
CA ASN A 492 20.83 -17.23 -29.72
C ASN A 492 22.16 -16.53 -30.05
N GLY A 493 22.67 -15.68 -29.15
CA GLY A 493 23.98 -15.02 -29.30
C GLY A 493 23.97 -13.74 -30.13
N GLU A 494 22.78 -13.21 -30.47
CA GLU A 494 22.68 -11.91 -31.12
C GLU A 494 23.13 -10.79 -30.17
N LYS A 495 23.81 -9.78 -30.71
CA LYS A 495 24.14 -8.55 -29.98
C LYS A 495 23.09 -7.50 -30.28
N LEU A 496 22.46 -6.97 -29.25
CA LEU A 496 21.41 -5.95 -29.38
C LEU A 496 21.89 -4.64 -28.77
N ASP A 497 21.68 -3.54 -29.49
CA ASP A 497 21.68 -2.21 -28.91
C ASP A 497 20.22 -1.84 -28.61
N LEU A 498 19.86 -1.76 -27.33
CA LEU A 498 18.48 -1.51 -26.93
C LEU A 498 18.02 -0.08 -27.25
N ASP A 499 18.93 0.87 -27.37
CA ASP A 499 18.60 2.27 -27.65
C ASP A 499 18.17 2.46 -29.12
N GLU A 500 18.66 1.61 -30.03
CA GLU A 500 18.30 1.60 -31.46
C GLU A 500 17.04 0.79 -31.77
N ILE A 501 16.48 0.08 -30.78
CA ILE A 501 15.24 -0.67 -30.97
C ILE A 501 14.07 0.30 -30.99
N PHE A 502 13.56 0.59 -32.18
CA PHE A 502 12.33 1.37 -32.36
C PHE A 502 11.10 0.48 -32.33
N LEU A 503 10.05 0.95 -31.64
CA LEU A 503 8.76 0.28 -31.64
C LEU A 503 8.09 0.56 -32.98
N THR A 504 8.07 -0.43 -33.88
CA THR A 504 7.18 -0.37 -35.05
C THR A 504 5.75 -0.45 -34.55
N THR A 505 5.01 0.65 -34.75
CA THR A 505 3.62 0.85 -34.32
C THR A 505 2.66 -0.23 -34.79
#